data_AF-A0A5C7Q1W1-F1
#
_entry.id   AF-A0A5C7Q1W1-F1
#
_cell.length_a   1.000
_cell.length_b   1.000
_cell.length_c   1.000
_cell.angle_alpha   90.00
_cell.angle_beta   90.00
_cell.angle_gamma   90.00
#
_symmetry.space_group_name_H-M   'P 1'
#
loop_
_entity.id
_entity.type
_entity.pdbx_description
1 polymer ?
#
loop_
_entity_poly.entity_id
_entity_poly.type
_entity_poly.pdbx_seq_one_letter_code
_entity_poly.pdbx_strand_id
1 'polypeptide(L)'
;MIDVGEDILVEMISKDQVVFAPKSAKELRRDYPELDDYPDLKGLSPQELLFVWAWCCKTSPFLSIAEEKRCGPCIEFAFKSPHQQESRKQAYGAGTGGAPSFPDEIKRAIRVMERFNPGLRIQMAADNLHLLEQCQKAIRRDITGASPEEVEDYMKTAQLARKLMVEIQRDIERGNFGVEERENTMLMNLEGASAAFHKSRS
;
A
#
# COMPACT_ATOMS: atom_id res chain seq x y z
N MET A 1 -17.75 23.91 -3.70
CA MET A 1 -17.45 22.47 -3.82
C MET A 1 -15.96 22.36 -3.71
N ILE A 2 -15.47 22.02 -2.53
CA ILE A 2 -14.06 21.70 -2.33
C ILE A 2 -13.89 20.31 -2.93
N ASP A 3 -12.89 20.18 -3.81
CA ASP A 3 -12.60 18.95 -4.52
C ASP A 3 -12.19 17.89 -3.49
N VAL A 4 -12.92 16.78 -3.43
CA VAL A 4 -12.67 15.69 -2.46
C VAL A 4 -11.23 15.18 -2.57
N GLY A 5 -10.60 15.31 -3.75
CA GLY A 5 -9.19 15.01 -3.95
C GLY A 5 -8.23 15.96 -3.21
N GLU A 6 -8.60 17.22 -3.01
CA GLU A 6 -7.76 18.23 -2.36
C GLU A 6 -7.75 18.03 -0.83
N ASP A 7 -8.90 17.70 -0.24
CA ASP A 7 -9.01 17.37 1.20
C ASP A 7 -8.25 16.08 1.55
N ILE A 8 -8.31 15.06 0.68
CA ILE A 8 -7.52 13.82 0.84
C ILE A 8 -6.03 14.12 0.77
N LEU A 9 -5.58 14.95 -0.19
CA LEU A 9 -4.18 15.36 -0.30
C LEU A 9 -3.70 16.18 0.90
N VAL A 10 -4.54 17.07 1.44
CA VAL A 10 -4.25 17.84 2.66
C VAL A 10 -4.17 16.93 3.88
N GLU A 11 -5.08 15.96 4.03
CA GLU A 11 -5.04 14.99 5.12
C GLU A 11 -3.79 14.09 5.03
N MET A 12 -3.42 13.66 3.82
CA MET A 12 -2.18 12.90 3.57
C MET A 12 -0.90 13.68 3.91
N ILE A 13 -0.82 14.96 3.55
CA ILE A 13 0.31 15.85 3.90
C ILE A 13 0.36 16.06 5.42
N SER A 14 -0.81 16.15 6.07
CA SER A 14 -0.91 16.36 7.52
C SER A 14 -0.54 15.12 8.36
N LYS A 15 -0.67 13.90 7.80
CA LYS A 15 -0.46 12.62 8.50
C LYS A 15 0.82 11.88 8.13
N ASP A 16 1.66 12.46 7.27
CA ASP A 16 2.96 11.89 6.82
C ASP A 16 2.80 10.40 6.44
N GLN A 17 1.96 10.08 5.46
CA GLN A 17 1.68 8.70 5.08
C GLN A 17 2.77 8.11 4.17
N VAL A 18 3.16 6.85 4.43
CA VAL A 18 4.02 6.05 3.54
C VAL A 18 3.11 5.13 2.72
N VAL A 19 3.18 5.25 1.40
CA VAL A 19 2.37 4.45 0.49
C VAL A 19 3.23 3.54 -0.35
N PHE A 20 2.94 2.25 -0.29
CA PHE A 20 3.52 1.22 -1.14
C PHE A 20 5.07 1.27 -1.17
N ALA A 21 5.69 1.52 -0.01
CA ALA A 21 7.14 1.56 0.14
C ALA A 21 7.67 0.23 0.72
N PRO A 22 8.81 -0.30 0.23
CA PRO A 22 9.41 -1.50 0.78
C PRO A 22 9.68 -1.33 2.29
N LYS A 23 9.13 -2.22 3.11
CA LYS A 23 9.35 -2.21 4.57
C LYS A 23 10.62 -2.97 4.94
N SER A 24 11.04 -3.88 4.07
CA SER A 24 12.31 -4.59 4.18
C SER A 24 13.07 -4.58 2.86
N ALA A 25 14.40 -4.53 2.94
CA ALA A 25 15.29 -4.62 1.78
C ALA A 25 15.31 -6.04 1.14
N LYS A 26 14.49 -6.97 1.63
CA LYS A 26 14.60 -8.39 1.30
C LYS A 26 13.45 -8.89 0.45
N GLU A 27 12.18 -8.54 0.73
CA GLU A 27 11.05 -9.16 0.01
C GLU A 27 9.81 -8.25 -0.10
N LEU A 28 9.69 -7.53 -1.23
CA LEU A 28 8.52 -6.70 -1.51
C LEU A 28 7.21 -7.51 -1.54
N ARG A 29 7.25 -8.78 -1.97
CA ARG A 29 6.08 -9.69 -1.98
C ARG A 29 5.55 -10.02 -0.60
N ARG A 30 6.42 -10.05 0.41
CA ARG A 30 6.00 -10.28 1.78
C ARG A 30 5.25 -9.07 2.32
N ASP A 31 5.72 -7.88 1.94
CA ASP A 31 5.10 -6.62 2.34
C ASP A 31 3.81 -6.34 1.54
N TYR A 32 3.72 -6.86 0.31
CA TYR A 32 2.61 -6.69 -0.64
C TYR A 32 2.28 -8.02 -1.36
N PRO A 33 1.48 -8.91 -0.73
CA PRO A 33 1.14 -10.22 -1.29
C PRO A 33 0.38 -10.16 -2.62
N GLU A 34 -0.32 -9.06 -2.90
CA GLU A 34 -1.04 -8.88 -4.18
C GLU A 34 -0.09 -8.85 -5.39
N LEU A 35 1.21 -8.66 -5.19
CA LEU A 35 2.20 -8.76 -6.25
C LEU A 35 2.29 -10.17 -6.86
N ASP A 36 1.86 -11.20 -6.13
CA ASP A 36 1.75 -12.57 -6.62
C ASP A 36 0.57 -12.79 -7.57
N ASP A 37 -0.31 -11.82 -7.78
CA ASP A 37 -1.39 -11.95 -8.75
C ASP A 37 -0.94 -11.60 -10.19
N TYR A 38 0.25 -11.01 -10.34
CA TYR A 38 0.79 -10.55 -11.63
C TYR A 38 1.81 -11.56 -12.21
N PRO A 39 1.48 -12.28 -13.30
CA PRO A 39 2.38 -13.28 -13.88
C PRO A 39 3.75 -12.73 -14.27
N ASP A 40 3.79 -11.50 -14.81
CA ASP A 40 5.03 -10.82 -15.21
C ASP A 40 5.93 -10.44 -14.03
N LEU A 41 5.42 -10.46 -12.79
CA LEU A 41 6.21 -10.23 -11.59
C LEU A 41 6.70 -11.52 -10.94
N LYS A 42 6.03 -12.67 -11.13
CA LYS A 42 6.37 -13.95 -10.45
C LYS A 42 7.77 -14.46 -10.76
N GLY A 43 8.23 -14.27 -12.00
CA GLY A 43 9.53 -14.77 -12.46
C GLY A 43 10.73 -14.02 -11.89
N LEU A 44 10.52 -12.85 -11.28
CA LEU A 44 11.62 -12.01 -10.79
C LEU A 44 12.17 -12.48 -9.45
N SER A 45 13.49 -12.38 -9.29
CA SER A 45 14.10 -12.46 -7.95
C SER A 45 13.60 -11.31 -7.06
N PRO A 46 13.66 -11.46 -5.72
CA PRO A 46 13.27 -10.37 -4.81
C PRO A 46 14.02 -9.05 -5.08
N GLN A 47 15.29 -9.12 -5.46
CA GLN A 47 16.11 -7.95 -5.80
C GLN A 47 15.68 -7.33 -7.12
N GLU A 48 15.35 -8.11 -8.15
CA GLU A 48 14.84 -7.58 -9.42
C GLU A 48 13.49 -6.91 -9.25
N LEU A 49 12.60 -7.48 -8.44
CA LEU A 49 11.33 -6.85 -8.12
C LEU A 49 11.53 -5.52 -7.36
N LEU A 50 12.48 -5.49 -6.42
CA LEU A 50 12.84 -4.27 -5.70
C LEU A 50 13.47 -3.21 -6.63
N PHE A 51 14.26 -3.64 -7.62
CA PHE A 51 14.80 -2.77 -8.65
C PHE A 51 13.68 -2.18 -9.51
N VAL A 52 12.74 -3.00 -9.99
CA VAL A 52 11.59 -2.54 -10.79
C VAL A 52 10.77 -1.52 -10.00
N TRP A 53 10.49 -1.79 -8.73
CA TRP A 53 9.84 -0.82 -7.85
C TRP A 53 10.62 0.49 -7.76
N ALA A 54 11.92 0.42 -7.47
CA ALA A 54 12.78 1.60 -7.35
C ALA A 54 12.87 2.40 -8.66
N TRP A 55 12.79 1.74 -9.81
CA TRP A 55 12.93 2.36 -11.11
C TRP A 55 11.71 3.20 -11.54
N CYS A 56 10.50 2.64 -11.37
CA CYS A 56 9.29 3.19 -11.99
C CYS A 56 8.09 3.35 -11.05
N CYS A 57 8.15 2.88 -9.80
CA CYS A 57 7.04 3.11 -8.88
C CYS A 57 6.96 4.60 -8.51
N LYS A 58 5.74 5.14 -8.50
CA LYS A 58 5.48 6.56 -8.20
C LYS A 58 5.93 6.98 -6.79
N THR A 59 6.04 6.04 -5.87
CA THR A 59 6.49 6.25 -4.48
C THR A 59 7.99 6.01 -4.30
N SER A 60 8.72 5.69 -5.37
CA SER A 60 10.16 5.53 -5.32
C SER A 60 10.87 6.87 -5.08
N PRO A 61 11.89 6.92 -4.20
CA PRO A 61 12.71 8.12 -4.01
C PRO A 61 13.58 8.46 -5.23
N PHE A 62 13.72 7.53 -6.19
CA PHE A 62 14.56 7.72 -7.38
C PHE A 62 13.78 8.27 -8.59
N LEU A 63 12.44 8.34 -8.52
CA LEU A 63 11.60 8.71 -9.65
C LEU A 63 11.87 10.14 -10.16
N SER A 64 12.31 11.04 -9.27
CA SER A 64 12.67 12.43 -9.61
C SER A 64 14.03 12.55 -10.33
N ILE A 65 14.86 11.50 -10.29
CA ILE A 65 16.16 11.48 -10.97
C ILE A 65 15.93 11.29 -12.47
N ALA A 66 16.63 12.05 -13.31
CA ALA A 66 16.60 11.88 -14.77
C ALA A 66 16.93 10.43 -15.18
N GLU A 67 16.22 9.91 -16.19
CA GLU A 67 16.23 8.49 -16.57
C GLU A 67 17.65 7.96 -16.82
N GLU A 68 18.47 8.76 -17.50
CA GLU A 68 19.84 8.42 -17.90
C GLU A 68 20.77 8.23 -16.68
N LYS A 69 20.42 8.84 -15.53
CA LYS A 69 21.19 8.80 -14.28
C LYS A 69 20.56 7.92 -13.21
N ARG A 70 19.29 7.54 -13.37
CA ARG A 70 18.51 6.83 -12.35
C ARG A 70 18.91 5.37 -12.17
N CYS A 71 19.40 4.72 -13.24
CA CYS A 71 19.54 3.27 -13.26
C CYS A 71 20.58 2.78 -12.23
N GLY A 72 21.72 3.47 -12.13
CA GLY A 72 22.78 3.15 -11.17
C GLY A 72 22.30 3.16 -9.71
N PRO A 73 21.72 4.27 -9.21
CA PRO A 73 21.14 4.34 -7.88
C PRO A 73 20.09 3.25 -7.60
N CYS A 74 19.21 2.94 -8.55
CA CYS A 74 18.21 1.86 -8.38
C CYS A 74 18.88 0.48 -8.24
N ILE A 75 19.96 0.22 -8.99
CA ILE A 75 20.73 -1.02 -8.87
C ILE A 75 21.40 -1.11 -7.49
N GLU A 76 22.04 -0.03 -7.04
CA GLU A 76 22.70 0.01 -5.73
C GLU A 76 21.72 -0.13 -4.56
N PHE A 77 20.51 0.40 -4.73
CA PHE A 77 19.42 0.22 -3.78
C PHE A 77 18.98 -1.25 -3.68
N ALA A 78 18.75 -1.89 -4.82
CA ALA A 78 18.16 -3.23 -4.87
C ALA A 78 19.16 -4.38 -4.65
N PHE A 79 20.39 -4.24 -5.16
CA PHE A 79 21.41 -5.28 -5.11
C PHE A 79 22.51 -4.88 -4.12
N LYS A 80 22.77 -5.72 -3.10
CA LYS A 80 23.73 -5.38 -2.02
C LYS A 80 25.16 -5.84 -2.30
N SER A 81 25.36 -6.84 -3.15
CA SER A 81 26.68 -7.34 -3.49
C SER A 81 27.30 -6.52 -4.63
N PRO A 82 28.54 -6.02 -4.49
CA PRO A 82 29.23 -5.29 -5.56
C PRO A 82 29.31 -6.07 -6.88
N HIS A 83 29.50 -7.38 -6.81
CA HIS A 83 29.54 -8.23 -8.00
C HIS A 83 28.19 -8.27 -8.73
N GLN A 84 27.09 -8.35 -7.98
CA GLN A 84 25.75 -8.30 -8.56
C GLN A 84 25.44 -6.92 -9.15
N GLN A 85 25.83 -5.85 -8.46
CA GLN A 85 25.65 -4.49 -8.95
C GLN A 85 26.35 -4.28 -10.29
N GLU A 86 27.62 -4.69 -10.40
CA GLU A 86 28.39 -4.54 -11.64
C GLU A 86 27.79 -5.37 -12.78
N SER A 87 27.43 -6.63 -12.52
CA SER A 87 26.75 -7.48 -13.50
C SER A 87 25.44 -6.86 -14.00
N ARG A 88 24.64 -6.27 -13.10
CA ARG A 88 23.37 -5.62 -13.44
C ARG A 88 23.56 -4.27 -14.14
N LYS A 89 24.59 -3.50 -13.79
CA LYS A 89 24.94 -2.26 -14.50
C LYS A 89 25.23 -2.56 -15.97
N GLN A 90 25.99 -3.61 -16.24
CA GLN A 90 26.26 -4.07 -17.61
C GLN A 90 24.99 -4.57 -18.31
N ALA A 91 24.22 -5.45 -17.65
CA ALA A 91 23.01 -6.03 -18.23
C ALA A 91 21.90 -5.00 -18.52
N TYR A 92 21.81 -3.92 -17.73
CA TYR A 92 20.77 -2.89 -17.85
C TYR A 92 21.26 -1.65 -18.60
N GLY A 93 22.51 -1.64 -19.06
CA GLY A 93 23.10 -0.52 -19.81
C GLY A 93 23.33 0.74 -18.97
N ALA A 94 23.48 0.61 -17.65
CA ALA A 94 23.75 1.74 -16.76
C ALA A 94 25.14 2.32 -17.04
N GLY A 95 25.24 3.65 -17.18
CA GLY A 95 26.52 4.35 -17.38
C GLY A 95 27.00 4.45 -18.83
N THR A 96 26.17 4.05 -19.80
CA THR A 96 26.48 4.15 -21.25
C THR A 96 26.29 5.56 -21.83
N GLY A 97 25.77 6.51 -21.04
CA GLY A 97 25.44 7.87 -21.49
C GLY A 97 24.15 7.97 -22.31
N GLY A 98 23.51 6.84 -22.61
CA GLY A 98 22.18 6.75 -23.23
C GLY A 98 21.11 6.23 -22.28
N ALA A 99 19.90 6.04 -22.81
CA ALA A 99 18.79 5.44 -22.06
C ALA A 99 19.12 3.98 -21.66
N PRO A 100 18.72 3.52 -20.46
CA PRO A 100 18.92 2.14 -20.05
C PRO A 100 18.28 1.14 -21.01
N SER A 101 18.92 -0.02 -21.18
CA SER A 101 18.45 -1.10 -22.04
C SER A 101 18.15 -2.32 -21.18
N PHE A 102 16.88 -2.48 -20.78
CA PHE A 102 16.47 -3.58 -19.93
C PHE A 102 16.19 -4.88 -20.70
N PRO A 103 16.47 -6.06 -20.09
CA PRO A 103 15.95 -7.34 -20.55
C PRO A 103 14.42 -7.34 -20.65
N ASP A 104 13.86 -8.18 -21.52
CA ASP A 104 12.42 -8.17 -21.81
C ASP A 104 11.56 -8.51 -20.59
N GLU A 105 12.04 -9.37 -19.69
CA GLU A 105 11.35 -9.67 -18.43
C GLU A 105 11.22 -8.43 -17.54
N ILE A 106 12.28 -7.62 -17.43
CA ILE A 106 12.30 -6.38 -16.66
C ILE A 106 11.39 -5.33 -17.32
N LYS A 107 11.40 -5.23 -18.65
CA LYS A 107 10.49 -4.34 -19.39
C LYS A 107 9.02 -4.67 -19.13
N ARG A 108 8.65 -5.95 -19.13
CA ARG A 108 7.26 -6.37 -18.84
C ARG A 108 6.89 -6.03 -17.40
N ALA A 109 7.77 -6.31 -16.44
CA ALA A 109 7.56 -5.97 -15.04
C ALA A 109 7.43 -4.47 -14.78
N ILE A 110 8.24 -3.64 -15.46
CA ILE A 110 8.14 -2.17 -15.40
C ILE A 110 6.74 -1.72 -15.84
N ARG A 111 6.23 -2.21 -16.97
CA ARG A 111 4.89 -1.85 -17.46
C ARG A 111 3.77 -2.21 -16.49
N VAL A 112 3.94 -3.28 -15.71
CA VAL A 112 3.00 -3.66 -14.64
C VAL A 112 3.13 -2.69 -13.48
N MET A 113 4.35 -2.46 -13.00
CA MET A 113 4.63 -1.62 -11.83
C MET A 113 4.28 -0.13 -12.06
N GLU A 114 4.42 0.39 -13.27
CA GLU A 114 4.02 1.77 -13.64
C GLU A 114 2.52 2.03 -13.47
N ARG A 115 1.69 0.98 -13.53
CA ARG A 115 0.25 1.07 -13.32
C ARG A 115 -0.12 1.20 -11.85
N PHE A 116 0.82 0.94 -10.94
CA PHE A 116 0.56 1.09 -9.51
C PHE A 116 0.37 2.58 -9.22
N ASN A 117 -0.85 2.91 -8.80
CA ASN A 117 -1.28 4.27 -8.54
C ASN A 117 -1.42 4.49 -7.02
N PRO A 118 -0.48 5.20 -6.38
CA PRO A 118 -0.55 5.51 -4.96
C PRO A 118 -1.83 6.27 -4.59
N GLY A 119 -2.26 7.23 -5.43
CA GLY A 119 -3.46 8.02 -5.18
C GLY A 119 -4.72 7.15 -5.12
N LEU A 120 -4.84 6.17 -6.01
CA LEU A 120 -5.94 5.21 -5.97
C LEU A 120 -5.90 4.35 -4.72
N ARG A 121 -4.71 3.91 -4.28
CA ARG A 121 -4.53 3.11 -3.05
C ARG A 121 -4.96 3.90 -1.81
N ILE A 122 -4.62 5.19 -1.75
CA ILE A 122 -5.06 6.08 -0.68
C ILE A 122 -6.57 6.28 -0.69
N GLN A 123 -7.13 6.55 -1.87
CA GLN A 123 -8.57 6.70 -2.02
C GLN A 123 -9.32 5.44 -1.56
N MET A 124 -8.87 4.26 -2.00
CA MET A 124 -9.45 2.99 -1.57
C MET A 124 -9.33 2.76 -0.06
N ALA A 125 -8.21 3.13 0.56
CA ALA A 125 -8.05 3.07 2.00
C ALA A 125 -9.03 4.00 2.74
N ALA A 126 -9.21 5.23 2.26
CA ALA A 126 -10.17 6.18 2.82
C ALA A 126 -11.63 5.71 2.64
N ASP A 127 -11.96 5.21 1.45
CA ASP A 127 -13.28 4.66 1.13
C ASP A 127 -13.61 3.45 2.01
N ASN A 128 -12.64 2.57 2.27
CA ASN A 128 -12.82 1.42 3.17
C ASN A 128 -13.11 1.87 4.61
N LEU A 129 -12.41 2.90 5.12
CA LEU A 129 -12.68 3.45 6.45
C LEU A 129 -14.06 4.11 6.52
N HIS A 130 -14.43 4.86 5.48
CA HIS A 130 -15.76 5.45 5.39
C HIS A 130 -16.86 4.38 5.35
N LEU A 131 -16.70 3.35 4.51
CA LEU A 131 -17.64 2.25 4.40
C LEU A 131 -17.77 1.47 5.71
N LEU A 132 -16.67 1.27 6.44
CA LEU A 132 -16.67 0.67 7.77
C LEU A 132 -17.53 1.49 8.74
N GLU A 133 -17.42 2.82 8.73
CA GLU A 133 -18.25 3.71 9.53
C GLU A 133 -19.74 3.58 9.17
N GLN A 134 -20.07 3.55 7.87
CA GLN A 134 -21.45 3.36 7.41
C GLN A 134 -22.02 2.00 7.85
N CYS A 135 -21.22 0.92 7.76
CA CYS A 135 -21.63 -0.39 8.23
C CYS A 135 -21.90 -0.39 9.75
N GLN A 136 -21.06 0.28 10.53
CA GLN A 136 -21.27 0.42 11.98
C GLN A 136 -22.56 1.19 12.29
N LYS A 137 -22.84 2.28 11.56
CA LYS A 137 -24.08 3.05 11.69
C LYS A 137 -25.30 2.19 11.35
N ALA A 138 -25.25 1.42 10.28
CA ALA A 138 -26.33 0.53 9.87
C ALA A 138 -26.63 -0.54 10.94
N ILE A 139 -25.60 -1.13 11.55
CA ILE A 139 -25.75 -2.16 12.60
C ILE A 139 -26.23 -1.57 13.94
N ARG A 140 -25.88 -0.31 14.24
CA ARG A 140 -26.24 0.36 15.51
C ARG A 140 -27.57 1.13 15.43
N ARG A 141 -28.28 1.06 14.29
CA ARG A 141 -29.59 1.69 14.14
C ARG A 141 -30.54 1.18 15.22
N ASP A 142 -31.14 2.12 15.96
CA ASP A 142 -32.22 1.79 16.90
C ASP A 142 -33.48 1.42 16.11
N ILE A 143 -34.05 0.27 16.45
CA ILE A 143 -35.27 -0.28 15.85
C ILE A 143 -36.40 -0.44 16.87
N THR A 144 -36.25 0.18 18.05
CA THR A 144 -37.28 0.17 19.09
C THR A 144 -38.55 0.81 18.55
N GLY A 145 -39.66 0.07 18.55
CA GLY A 145 -40.95 0.54 18.03
C GLY A 145 -41.09 0.45 16.50
N ALA A 146 -40.13 -0.15 15.80
CA ALA A 146 -40.23 -0.41 14.36
C ALA A 146 -41.30 -1.47 14.05
N SER A 147 -41.91 -1.35 12.88
CA SER A 147 -42.84 -2.36 12.34
C SER A 147 -42.10 -3.65 11.96
N PRO A 148 -42.79 -4.80 11.85
CA PRO A 148 -42.17 -6.07 11.44
C PRO A 148 -41.42 -5.99 10.10
N GLU A 149 -41.94 -5.23 9.13
CA GLU A 149 -41.30 -5.02 7.82
C GLU A 149 -39.99 -4.23 7.95
N GLU A 150 -39.99 -3.15 8.74
CA GLU A 150 -38.79 -2.35 9.02
C GLU A 150 -37.72 -3.15 9.77
N VAL A 151 -38.14 -4.06 10.67
CA VAL A 151 -37.22 -4.99 11.35
C VAL A 151 -36.61 -5.96 10.34
N GLU A 152 -37.39 -6.51 9.42
CA GLU A 152 -36.88 -7.43 8.39
C GLU A 152 -35.84 -6.74 7.48
N ASP A 153 -36.14 -5.53 7.01
CA ASP A 153 -35.23 -4.76 6.17
C ASP A 153 -33.96 -4.32 6.90
N TYR A 154 -34.11 -3.95 8.18
CA TYR A 154 -32.95 -3.74 9.05
C TYR A 154 -32.08 -4.99 9.15
N MET A 155 -32.66 -6.17 9.39
CA MET A 155 -31.90 -7.41 9.54
C MET A 155 -31.13 -7.77 8.26
N LYS A 156 -31.74 -7.58 7.07
CA LYS A 156 -31.05 -7.74 5.78
C LYS A 156 -29.87 -6.78 5.64
N THR A 157 -30.09 -5.51 5.97
CA THR A 157 -29.06 -4.46 5.90
C THR A 157 -27.92 -4.74 6.88
N ALA A 158 -28.23 -5.09 8.13
CA ALA A 158 -27.27 -5.41 9.16
C ALA A 158 -26.44 -6.67 8.81
N GLN A 159 -27.05 -7.67 8.17
CA GLN A 159 -26.34 -8.85 7.71
C GLN A 159 -25.33 -8.51 6.60
N LEU A 160 -25.72 -7.68 5.62
CA LEU A 160 -24.82 -7.22 4.57
C LEU A 160 -23.67 -6.38 5.14
N ALA A 161 -24.00 -5.40 6.00
CA ALA A 161 -23.02 -4.56 6.68
C ALA A 161 -21.98 -5.40 7.45
N ARG A 162 -22.41 -6.45 8.17
CA ARG A 162 -21.48 -7.36 8.86
C ARG A 162 -20.54 -8.10 7.91
N LYS A 163 -21.03 -8.55 6.74
CA LYS A 163 -20.18 -9.22 5.74
C LYS A 163 -19.14 -8.25 5.17
N LEU A 164 -19.55 -7.04 4.79
CA LEU A 164 -18.65 -6.00 4.29
C LEU A 164 -17.60 -5.61 5.33
N MET A 165 -17.97 -5.48 6.61
CA MET A 165 -16.99 -5.21 7.67
C MET A 165 -15.89 -6.27 7.76
N VAL A 166 -16.21 -7.55 7.58
CA VAL A 166 -15.22 -8.64 7.60
C VAL A 166 -14.27 -8.52 6.39
N GLU A 167 -14.79 -8.14 5.23
CA GLU A 167 -13.97 -7.93 4.03
C GLU A 167 -13.02 -6.73 4.22
N ILE A 168 -13.55 -5.59 4.67
CA ILE A 168 -12.75 -4.38 4.96
C ILE A 168 -11.68 -4.67 6.01
N GLN A 169 -12.02 -5.42 7.08
CA GLN A 169 -11.05 -5.80 8.10
C GLN A 169 -9.92 -6.64 7.52
N ARG A 170 -10.22 -7.59 6.63
CA ARG A 170 -9.18 -8.39 5.95
C ARG A 170 -8.28 -7.53 5.07
N ASP A 171 -8.84 -6.54 4.37
CA ASP A 171 -8.06 -5.61 3.56
C ASP A 171 -7.10 -4.78 4.42
N ILE A 172 -7.58 -4.32 5.59
CA ILE A 172 -6.76 -3.59 6.56
C ILE A 172 -5.63 -4.47 7.10
N GLU A 173 -5.95 -5.70 7.54
CA GLU A 173 -4.97 -6.66 8.08
C GLU A 173 -3.92 -7.09 7.04
N ARG A 174 -4.27 -7.06 5.75
CA ARG A 174 -3.35 -7.32 4.62
C ARG A 174 -2.50 -6.11 4.22
N GLY A 175 -2.56 -5.02 4.99
CA GLY A 175 -1.74 -3.83 4.77
C GLY A 175 -2.49 -2.65 4.15
N ASN A 176 -3.83 -2.67 4.11
CA ASN A 176 -4.68 -1.53 3.74
C ASN A 176 -4.27 -0.85 2.41
N PHE A 177 -4.14 -1.64 1.34
CA PHE A 177 -3.64 -1.18 0.03
C PHE A 177 -2.22 -0.58 0.07
N GLY A 178 -1.44 -0.90 1.09
CA GLY A 178 -0.10 -0.42 1.31
C GLY A 178 -0.01 1.00 1.85
N VAL A 179 -1.07 1.52 2.46
CA VAL A 179 -1.10 2.85 3.07
C VAL A 179 -0.84 2.71 4.57
N GLU A 180 0.24 3.33 5.05
CA GLU A 180 0.62 3.34 6.46
C GLU A 180 0.94 4.77 6.93
N GLU A 181 0.72 5.07 8.20
CA GLU A 181 1.19 6.32 8.83
C GLU A 181 2.69 6.17 9.19
N ARG A 182 3.52 7.15 8.83
CA ARG A 182 4.99 7.10 9.03
C ARG A 182 5.39 7.06 10.51
N GLU A 183 4.64 7.74 11.37
CA GLU A 183 4.65 7.52 12.80
C GLU A 183 3.40 6.71 13.15
N ASN A 184 3.57 5.39 13.37
CA ASN A 184 2.47 4.54 13.78
C ASN A 184 2.10 4.87 15.24
N THR A 185 1.39 5.99 15.45
CA THR A 185 0.98 6.49 16.77
C THR A 185 0.08 5.50 17.50
N MET A 186 -0.58 4.57 16.80
CA MET A 186 -1.33 3.46 17.40
C MET A 186 -0.44 2.49 18.18
N LEU A 187 0.79 2.19 17.73
CA LEU A 187 1.73 1.33 18.47
C LEU A 187 2.25 2.02 19.73
N MET A 188 2.57 3.32 19.66
CA MET A 188 2.94 4.11 20.84
C MET A 188 1.76 4.27 21.83
N ASN A 189 0.53 4.40 21.33
CA ASN A 189 -0.66 4.51 22.16
C ASN A 189 -1.13 3.16 22.73
N LEU A 190 -0.83 2.02 22.09
CA LEU A 190 -1.16 0.68 22.60
C LEU A 190 -0.30 0.29 23.81
N GLU A 191 0.98 0.70 23.85
CA GLU A 191 1.81 0.56 25.05
C GLU A 191 1.25 1.39 26.21
N GLY A 192 0.79 2.61 25.93
CA GLY A 192 0.12 3.47 26.91
C GLY A 192 -1.24 2.96 27.38
N ALA A 193 -2.09 2.48 26.46
CA ALA A 193 -3.44 2.00 26.73
C ALA A 193 -3.44 0.65 27.46
N SER A 194 -2.54 -0.28 27.09
CA SER A 194 -2.34 -1.55 27.79
C SER A 194 -1.84 -1.32 29.23
N ALA A 195 -0.86 -0.43 29.40
CA ALA A 195 -0.34 -0.06 30.72
C ALA A 195 -1.41 0.63 31.60
N ALA A 196 -2.25 1.48 31.02
CA ALA A 196 -3.36 2.14 31.73
C ALA A 196 -4.46 1.14 32.14
N PHE A 197 -4.80 0.17 31.27
CA PHE A 197 -5.78 -0.86 31.56
C PHE A 197 -5.34 -1.78 32.71
N HIS A 198 -4.07 -2.19 32.72
CA HIS A 198 -3.52 -3.02 33.81
C HIS A 198 -3.44 -2.25 35.15
N LYS A 199 -3.15 -0.95 35.14
CA LYS A 199 -3.17 -0.10 36.34
C LYS A 199 -4.57 0.15 36.91
N SER A 200 -5.62 0.16 36.09
CA SER A 200 -7.00 0.34 36.56
C SER A 200 -7.62 -0.90 37.23
N ARG A 201 -6.90 -2.03 37.21
CA ARG A 201 -7.36 -3.33 37.75
C ARG A 201 -6.50 -3.85 38.92
N SER A 202 -5.46 -3.12 39.30
CA SER A 202 -4.61 -3.35 40.48
C SER A 202 -4.92 -2.32 41.56
#